data_AF-R6CDR6-F1
#
_entry.id   AF-R6CDR6-F1
#
_cell.length_a   1.000
_cell.length_b   1.000
_cell.length_c   1.000
_cell.angle_alpha   90.00
_cell.angle_beta   90.00
_cell.angle_gamma   90.00
#
_symmetry.space_group_name_H-M   'P 1'
#
loop_
_entity.id
_entity.type
_entity.pdbx_description
1 polymer ?
#
loop_
_entity_poly.entity_id
_entity_poly.type
_entity_poly.pdbx_seq_one_letter_code
_entity_poly.pdbx_strand_id
1 'polypeptide(L)'
;MQKLKNCVLDRMLCADLTKAEIDFIIEISHYQEESGRVHGVYYKTICETIGISYETFYITMRSLEEKGFLQLEKSHYTDWDIIIKDNDFSYAGAMKEGYISTGHDFFYADSFKSLKAKEKLLAMQLLKISGANKRYKIGMEIFFSKYEKLLKVTKRTIQTYLCSLKKFFKISVKNKLYIFVPLQECFKYNAPGDLQNLSNHLFSVACRRNRATYTAENHKDTAGLIKQYLQIYKNRLADIFLDAVKKSIERVNDNIPDKYRWNRQLNPAFIHKIMRNNA
;
A
#
# COMPACT_ATOMS: atom_id res chain seq x y z
N MET A 1 -4.72 -4.26 -3.86
CA MET A 1 -3.69 -4.98 -4.64
C MET A 1 -2.33 -4.65 -4.05
N GLN A 2 -1.70 -5.58 -3.33
CA GLN A 2 -0.43 -5.34 -2.61
C GLN A 2 0.78 -5.38 -3.56
N LYS A 3 0.86 -4.44 -4.51
CA LYS A 3 1.90 -4.40 -5.55
C LYS A 3 2.40 -2.98 -5.82
N LEU A 4 3.70 -2.85 -6.04
CA LEU A 4 4.31 -1.64 -6.60
C LEU A 4 5.04 -2.01 -7.89
N LYS A 5 4.74 -1.31 -8.98
CA LYS A 5 5.41 -1.52 -10.26
C LYS A 5 6.91 -1.24 -10.15
N ASN A 6 7.66 -1.96 -10.98
CA ASN A 6 9.10 -1.82 -11.05
C ASN A 6 9.55 -0.40 -11.41
N CYS A 7 8.79 0.32 -12.25
CA CYS A 7 9.05 1.70 -12.63
C CYS A 7 8.90 2.67 -11.44
N VAL A 8 7.93 2.45 -10.55
CA VAL A 8 7.76 3.25 -9.33
C VAL A 8 9.01 3.09 -8.44
N LEU A 9 9.47 1.86 -8.23
CA LEU A 9 10.71 1.62 -7.47
C LEU A 9 11.95 2.25 -8.13
N ASP A 10 12.06 2.19 -9.46
CA ASP A 10 13.18 2.82 -10.17
C ASP A 10 13.17 4.34 -10.01
N ARG A 11 11.99 4.98 -9.97
CA ARG A 11 11.85 6.39 -9.62
C ARG A 11 12.24 6.67 -8.17
N MET A 12 11.78 5.84 -7.22
CA MET A 12 12.11 5.99 -5.79
C MET A 12 13.62 5.96 -5.54
N LEU A 13 14.37 5.13 -6.28
CA LEU A 13 15.84 5.05 -6.20
C LEU A 13 16.54 6.36 -6.55
N CYS A 14 15.92 7.21 -7.38
CA CYS A 14 16.51 8.45 -7.87
C CYS A 14 15.98 9.72 -7.17
N ALA A 15 14.90 9.62 -6.39
CA ALA A 15 14.13 10.77 -5.90
C ALA A 15 14.47 11.25 -4.47
N ASP A 16 15.56 10.73 -3.89
CA ASP A 16 16.03 11.04 -2.53
C ASP A 16 14.88 11.05 -1.50
N LEU A 17 14.17 9.94 -1.43
CA LEU A 17 13.05 9.76 -0.49
C LEU A 17 13.57 9.55 0.93
N THR A 18 12.85 10.13 1.88
CA THR A 18 13.02 9.87 3.30
C THR A 18 12.48 8.49 3.68
N LYS A 19 12.81 8.04 4.89
CA LYS A 19 12.31 6.78 5.44
C LYS A 19 10.78 6.79 5.52
N ALA A 20 10.20 7.89 6.01
CA ALA A 20 8.76 8.03 6.16
C ALA A 20 8.03 7.99 4.81
N GLU A 21 8.59 8.62 3.77
CA GLU A 21 8.04 8.57 2.41
C GLU A 21 8.01 7.16 1.84
N ILE A 22 9.10 6.39 2.01
CA ILE A 22 9.16 5.00 1.53
C ILE A 22 8.16 4.12 2.30
N ASP A 23 8.14 4.23 3.63
CA ASP A 23 7.23 3.47 4.47
C ASP A 23 5.76 3.81 4.15
N PHE A 24 5.47 5.09 3.86
CA PHE A 24 4.14 5.56 3.48
C PHE A 24 3.66 4.95 2.16
N ILE A 25 4.48 4.99 1.09
CA ILE A 25 4.12 4.38 -0.20
C ILE A 25 3.85 2.88 -0.04
N ILE A 26 4.70 2.18 0.73
CA ILE A 26 4.53 0.74 0.98
C ILE A 26 3.21 0.48 1.72
N GLU A 27 2.94 1.22 2.79
CA GLU A 27 1.72 1.05 3.59
C GLU A 27 0.45 1.28 2.77
N ILE A 28 0.34 2.40 2.06
CA ILE A 28 -0.88 2.70 1.29
C ILE A 28 -1.07 1.73 0.10
N SER A 29 0.03 1.15 -0.41
CA SER A 29 -0.03 0.14 -1.48
C SER A 29 -0.79 -1.13 -1.05
N HIS A 30 -0.95 -1.37 0.26
CA HIS A 30 -1.71 -2.51 0.74
C HIS A 30 -3.21 -2.38 0.53
N TYR A 31 -3.70 -1.14 0.41
CA TYR A 31 -5.12 -0.80 0.36
C TYR A 31 -5.60 -0.34 -1.03
N GLN A 32 -4.70 -0.23 -2.00
CA GLN A 32 -5.04 0.29 -3.32
C GLN A 32 -5.93 -0.66 -4.14
N GLU A 33 -6.72 -0.08 -5.03
CA GLU A 33 -7.38 -0.78 -6.13
C GLU A 33 -6.40 -1.07 -7.27
N GLU A 34 -6.86 -1.72 -8.35
CA GLU A 34 -6.00 -2.00 -9.50
C GLU A 34 -5.50 -0.72 -10.15
N SER A 35 -6.27 0.38 -10.14
CA SER A 35 -5.91 1.68 -10.71
C SER A 35 -4.77 2.41 -9.97
N GLY A 36 -4.30 1.88 -8.83
CA GLY A 36 -3.38 2.57 -7.92
C GLY A 36 -4.07 3.57 -6.99
N ARG A 37 -5.41 3.68 -7.03
CA ARG A 37 -6.21 4.53 -6.15
C ARG A 37 -6.40 3.89 -4.78
N VAL A 38 -6.26 4.68 -3.73
CA VAL A 38 -6.49 4.32 -2.32
C VAL A 38 -7.53 5.29 -1.75
N HIS A 39 -8.70 4.79 -1.38
CA HIS A 39 -9.73 5.62 -0.79
C HIS A 39 -9.51 5.83 0.71
N GLY A 40 -9.75 7.03 1.22
CA GLY A 40 -9.85 7.29 2.65
C GLY A 40 -8.62 6.91 3.49
N VAL A 41 -7.44 7.33 3.05
CA VAL A 41 -6.20 7.28 3.83
C VAL A 41 -6.35 8.18 5.07
N TYR A 42 -6.32 7.56 6.26
CA TYR A 42 -6.60 8.22 7.53
C TYR A 42 -5.35 8.37 8.38
N TYR A 43 -5.07 9.60 8.79
CA TYR A 43 -3.80 9.95 9.44
C TYR A 43 -3.52 9.13 10.70
N LYS A 44 -4.52 8.88 11.57
CA LYS A 44 -4.28 8.11 12.81
C LYS A 44 -3.80 6.70 12.52
N THR A 45 -4.51 5.99 11.64
CA THR A 45 -4.16 4.62 11.24
C THR A 45 -2.76 4.56 10.64
N ILE A 46 -2.43 5.46 9.72
CA ILE A 46 -1.11 5.46 9.07
C ILE A 46 0.00 5.80 10.08
N CYS A 47 -0.22 6.78 10.95
CA CYS A 47 0.75 7.16 11.98
C CYS A 47 1.01 6.03 12.98
N GLU A 48 -0.04 5.31 13.39
CA GLU A 48 0.07 4.13 14.26
C GLU A 48 0.84 2.99 13.57
N THR A 49 0.53 2.68 12.31
CA THR A 49 1.18 1.55 11.61
C THR A 49 2.66 1.81 11.27
N ILE A 50 2.96 3.03 10.79
CA ILE A 50 4.31 3.41 10.34
C ILE A 50 5.18 3.88 11.52
N GLY A 51 4.56 4.36 12.61
CA GLY A 51 5.27 4.91 13.77
C GLY A 51 5.80 6.32 13.53
N ILE A 52 4.97 7.22 12.99
CA ILE A 52 5.33 8.62 12.72
C ILE A 52 4.33 9.60 13.36
N SER A 53 4.77 10.84 13.60
CA SER A 53 3.87 11.88 14.11
C SER A 53 2.83 12.31 13.08
N TYR A 54 1.74 12.96 13.54
CA TYR A 54 0.73 13.53 12.64
C TYR A 54 1.31 14.61 11.72
N GLU A 55 2.25 15.41 12.22
CA GLU A 55 2.95 16.42 11.41
C GLU A 55 3.76 15.75 10.30
N THR A 56 4.54 14.73 10.65
CA THR A 56 5.34 13.95 9.69
C THR A 56 4.45 13.31 8.61
N PHE A 57 3.24 12.86 8.94
CA PHE A 57 2.28 12.35 7.95
C PHE A 57 1.93 13.39 6.88
N TYR A 58 1.55 14.61 7.28
CA TYR A 58 1.17 15.66 6.33
C TYR A 58 2.37 16.14 5.49
N ILE A 59 3.55 16.29 6.10
CA ILE A 59 4.78 16.63 5.40
C ILE A 59 5.11 15.54 4.36
N THR A 60 5.02 14.27 4.76
CA THR A 60 5.30 13.12 3.89
C THR A 60 4.40 13.10 2.67
N MET A 61 3.08 13.26 2.87
CA MET A 61 2.12 13.29 1.77
C MET A 61 2.40 14.40 0.76
N ARG A 62 2.61 15.64 1.24
CA ARG A 62 2.88 16.80 0.38
C ARG A 62 4.20 16.64 -0.39
N SER A 63 5.25 16.22 0.31
CA SER A 63 6.56 15.95 -0.33
C SER A 63 6.45 14.88 -1.42
N LEU A 64 5.67 13.82 -1.20
CA LEU A 64 5.44 12.80 -2.22
C LEU A 64 4.61 13.28 -3.40
N GLU A 65 3.65 14.19 -3.19
CA GLU A 65 2.90 14.84 -4.26
C GLU A 65 3.82 15.76 -5.09
N GLU A 66 4.62 16.60 -4.44
CA GLU A 66 5.61 17.48 -5.08
C GLU A 66 6.65 16.70 -5.89
N LYS A 67 7.12 15.56 -5.37
CA LYS A 67 8.02 14.64 -6.08
C LYS A 67 7.32 13.80 -7.16
N GLY A 68 6.01 13.97 -7.33
CA GLY A 68 5.21 13.34 -8.38
C GLY A 68 4.95 11.85 -8.18
N PHE A 69 5.01 11.34 -6.95
CA PHE A 69 4.62 9.95 -6.63
C PHE A 69 3.13 9.83 -6.33
N LEU A 70 2.53 10.87 -5.79
CA LEU A 70 1.12 10.86 -5.40
C LEU A 70 0.33 11.94 -6.15
N GLN A 71 -0.98 11.72 -6.25
CA GLN A 71 -1.99 12.74 -6.45
C GLN A 71 -2.92 12.69 -5.25
N LEU A 72 -3.12 13.83 -4.60
CA LEU A 72 -3.94 13.93 -3.39
C LEU A 72 -5.31 14.54 -3.71
N GLU A 73 -6.37 13.89 -3.22
CA GLU A 73 -7.74 14.36 -3.37
C GLU A 73 -8.40 14.49 -1.99
N LYS A 74 -8.70 15.74 -1.60
CA LYS A 74 -9.37 16.03 -0.33
C LYS A 74 -10.90 15.96 -0.47
N SER A 75 -11.41 14.77 -0.77
CA SER A 75 -12.84 14.54 -0.97
C SER A 75 -13.65 14.56 0.34
N HIS A 76 -13.00 14.34 1.48
CA HIS A 76 -13.63 14.29 2.79
C HIS A 76 -12.81 15.01 3.86
N TYR A 77 -13.49 15.57 4.86
CA TYR A 77 -12.84 16.29 5.95
C TYR A 77 -11.83 15.42 6.73
N THR A 78 -12.18 14.17 7.00
CA THR A 78 -11.43 13.28 7.91
C THR A 78 -10.26 12.56 7.29
N ASP A 79 -10.26 12.33 5.97
CA ASP A 79 -9.29 11.48 5.28
C ASP A 79 -8.98 11.99 3.87
N TRP A 80 -8.11 11.28 3.16
CA TRP A 80 -7.64 11.63 1.82
C TRP A 80 -7.86 10.47 0.85
N ASP A 81 -8.35 10.75 -0.35
CA ASP A 81 -8.21 9.82 -1.46
C ASP A 81 -6.86 10.09 -2.12
N ILE A 82 -6.11 9.02 -2.43
CA ILE A 82 -4.75 9.13 -2.95
C ILE A 82 -4.59 8.22 -4.17
N ILE A 83 -3.94 8.71 -5.22
CA ILE A 83 -3.53 7.87 -6.35
C ILE A 83 -2.00 7.73 -6.32
N ILE A 84 -1.51 6.48 -6.32
CA ILE A 84 -0.09 6.19 -6.53
C ILE A 84 0.20 6.29 -8.02
N LYS A 85 0.89 7.35 -8.44
CA LYS A 85 1.22 7.60 -9.85
C LYS A 85 2.08 6.48 -10.41
N ASP A 86 1.85 6.17 -11.69
CA ASP A 86 2.52 5.09 -12.44
C ASP A 86 2.34 3.68 -11.86
N ASN A 87 1.30 3.45 -11.03
CA ASN A 87 1.04 2.15 -10.41
C ASN A 87 -0.27 1.48 -10.85
N ASP A 88 -0.77 1.81 -12.04
CA ASP A 88 -2.03 1.26 -12.57
C ASP A 88 -1.87 -0.16 -13.16
N PHE A 89 -2.61 -1.12 -12.61
CA PHE A 89 -2.68 -2.52 -13.01
C PHE A 89 -3.99 -2.90 -13.74
N SER A 90 -4.87 -1.93 -14.01
CA SER A 90 -6.22 -2.19 -14.54
C SER A 90 -6.27 -2.55 -16.04
N TYR A 91 -5.17 -2.40 -16.77
CA TYR A 91 -5.10 -2.66 -18.21
C TYR A 91 -4.36 -3.95 -18.58
N ALA A 92 -4.70 -4.47 -19.76
CA ALA A 92 -4.07 -5.67 -20.29
C ALA A 92 -2.56 -5.49 -20.50
N GLY A 93 -1.76 -6.36 -19.88
CA GLY A 93 -0.30 -6.31 -19.97
C GLY A 93 0.39 -5.62 -18.79
N ALA A 94 -0.32 -4.93 -17.90
CA ALA A 94 0.30 -4.25 -16.76
C ALA A 94 1.13 -5.18 -15.86
N MET A 95 0.68 -6.42 -15.64
CA MET A 95 1.44 -7.42 -14.87
C MET A 95 2.77 -7.82 -15.54
N LYS A 96 2.87 -7.72 -16.87
CA LYS A 96 4.07 -8.07 -17.64
C LYS A 96 5.19 -7.03 -17.51
N GLU A 97 4.85 -5.80 -17.09
CA GLU A 97 5.83 -4.73 -16.82
C GLU A 97 6.66 -5.02 -15.54
N GLY A 98 6.19 -5.94 -14.72
CA GLY A 98 6.85 -6.39 -13.50
C GLY A 98 6.62 -5.49 -12.30
N TYR A 99 6.63 -6.11 -11.12
CA TYR A 99 6.31 -5.46 -9.85
C TYR A 99 7.02 -6.17 -8.70
N ILE A 100 7.09 -5.47 -7.55
CA ILE A 100 7.32 -6.08 -6.26
C ILE A 100 5.99 -6.25 -5.53
N SER A 101 5.81 -7.40 -4.88
CA SER A 101 4.64 -7.62 -4.02
C SER A 101 4.92 -7.03 -2.65
N THR A 102 4.16 -6.01 -2.25
CA THR A 102 4.29 -5.37 -0.94
C THR A 102 3.63 -6.18 0.18
N GLY A 103 2.89 -7.24 -0.16
CA GLY A 103 2.24 -8.14 0.79
C GLY A 103 3.17 -9.20 1.38
N HIS A 104 4.44 -9.23 0.98
CA HIS A 104 5.44 -10.09 1.59
C HIS A 104 5.73 -9.69 3.03
N ASP A 105 5.86 -10.67 3.94
CA ASP A 105 6.22 -10.48 5.35
C ASP A 105 7.49 -9.63 5.53
N PHE A 106 8.38 -9.63 4.53
CA PHE A 106 9.51 -8.74 4.41
C PHE A 106 9.19 -7.27 4.74
N PHE A 107 8.06 -6.75 4.25
CA PHE A 107 7.67 -5.35 4.43
C PHE A 107 7.05 -5.05 5.80
N TYR A 108 6.52 -6.07 6.47
CA TYR A 108 5.92 -5.96 7.80
C TYR A 108 6.94 -6.11 8.93
N ALA A 109 8.09 -6.73 8.66
CA ALA A 109 9.10 -7.04 9.67
C ALA A 109 9.73 -5.78 10.29
N ASP A 110 9.87 -5.77 11.62
CA ASP A 110 10.53 -4.68 12.36
C ASP A 110 11.97 -4.44 11.89
N SER A 111 12.66 -5.52 11.49
CA SER A 111 13.98 -5.43 10.90
C SER A 111 13.98 -4.58 9.62
N PHE A 112 12.95 -4.66 8.77
CA PHE A 112 12.82 -3.82 7.59
C PHE A 112 12.41 -2.41 7.97
N LYS A 113 11.44 -2.27 8.89
CA LYS A 113 11.00 -0.97 9.43
C LYS A 113 12.14 -0.16 10.02
N SER A 114 13.15 -0.80 10.63
CA SER A 114 14.32 -0.14 11.21
C SER A 114 15.38 0.35 10.20
N LEU A 115 15.34 -0.12 8.95
CA LEU A 115 16.35 0.25 7.95
C LEU A 115 16.30 1.74 7.61
N LYS A 116 17.46 2.31 7.25
CA LYS A 116 17.53 3.69 6.73
C LYS A 116 16.90 3.78 5.34
N ALA A 117 16.53 4.97 4.90
CA ALA A 117 15.83 5.18 3.62
C ALA A 117 16.54 4.52 2.42
N LYS A 118 17.82 4.84 2.19
CA LYS A 118 18.62 4.29 1.09
C LYS A 118 18.90 2.79 1.23
N GLU A 119 18.92 2.30 2.46
CA GLU A 119 19.07 0.88 2.77
C GLU A 119 17.79 0.10 2.44
N LYS A 120 16.61 0.65 2.73
CA LYS A 120 15.30 0.11 2.28
C LYS A 120 15.26 0.01 0.77
N LEU A 121 15.64 1.08 0.06
CA LEU A 121 15.66 1.11 -1.41
C LEU A 121 16.61 0.06 -1.99
N LEU A 122 17.80 -0.13 -1.40
CA LEU A 122 18.70 -1.20 -1.80
C LEU A 122 18.08 -2.59 -1.58
N ALA A 123 17.44 -2.80 -0.43
CA ALA A 123 16.78 -4.06 -0.10
C ALA A 123 15.66 -4.38 -1.10
N MET A 124 14.80 -3.39 -1.40
CA MET A 124 13.73 -3.50 -2.40
C MET A 124 14.27 -3.77 -3.79
N GLN A 125 15.38 -3.13 -4.18
CA GLN A 125 15.99 -3.34 -5.48
C GLN A 125 16.60 -4.73 -5.61
N LEU A 126 17.27 -5.23 -4.56
CA LEU A 126 17.75 -6.60 -4.52
C LEU A 126 16.59 -7.59 -4.57
N LEU A 127 15.49 -7.32 -3.85
CA LEU A 127 14.27 -8.14 -3.89
C LEU A 127 13.66 -8.17 -5.29
N LYS A 128 13.53 -7.03 -5.97
CA LYS A 128 13.08 -6.92 -7.38
C LYS A 128 13.91 -7.80 -8.31
N ILE A 129 15.24 -7.70 -8.24
CA ILE A 129 16.13 -8.41 -9.17
C ILE A 129 16.18 -9.92 -8.86
N SER A 130 16.18 -10.27 -7.58
CA SER A 130 16.31 -11.67 -7.14
C SER A 130 14.98 -12.43 -7.10
N GLY A 131 13.84 -11.77 -6.94
CA GLY A 131 12.51 -12.37 -7.05
C GLY A 131 12.24 -12.93 -8.45
N ALA A 132 12.78 -12.28 -9.49
CA ALA A 132 12.71 -12.76 -10.87
C ALA A 132 13.61 -13.98 -11.15
N ASN A 133 14.76 -14.09 -10.47
CA ASN A 133 15.83 -15.03 -10.82
C ASN A 133 16.20 -16.05 -9.73
N LYS A 134 15.53 -16.01 -8.57
CA LYS A 134 15.82 -16.73 -7.30
C LYS A 134 17.23 -16.50 -6.72
N ARG A 135 18.15 -15.90 -7.48
CA ARG A 135 19.53 -15.57 -7.11
C ARG A 135 20.03 -14.43 -7.99
N TYR A 136 20.57 -13.38 -7.38
CA TYR A 136 21.22 -12.29 -8.09
C TYR A 136 22.75 -12.39 -7.93
N LYS A 137 23.48 -12.28 -9.04
CA LYS A 137 24.96 -12.30 -9.06
C LYS A 137 25.49 -11.04 -9.72
N ILE A 138 26.51 -10.43 -9.15
CA ILE A 138 27.12 -9.20 -9.68
C ILE A 138 28.57 -9.10 -9.23
N GLY A 139 29.46 -8.64 -10.11
CA GLY A 139 30.86 -8.36 -9.76
C GLY A 139 30.96 -7.31 -8.66
N MET A 140 31.86 -7.50 -7.70
CA MET A 140 31.97 -6.61 -6.53
C MET A 140 32.20 -5.15 -6.92
N GLU A 141 33.10 -4.89 -7.86
CA GLU A 141 33.40 -3.52 -8.32
C GLU A 141 32.20 -2.88 -9.04
N ILE A 142 31.51 -3.65 -9.89
CA ILE A 142 30.29 -3.21 -10.58
C ILE A 142 29.18 -2.92 -9.56
N PHE A 143 29.03 -3.76 -8.55
CA PHE A 143 28.03 -3.57 -7.49
C PHE A 143 28.25 -2.26 -6.76
N PHE A 144 29.46 -2.01 -6.25
CA PHE A 144 29.75 -0.76 -5.55
C PHE A 144 29.60 0.44 -6.49
N SER A 145 30.22 0.42 -7.67
CA SER A 145 30.11 1.53 -8.63
C SER A 145 28.65 1.87 -8.97
N LYS A 146 27.81 0.86 -9.18
CA LYS A 146 26.38 1.04 -9.50
C LYS A 146 25.62 1.68 -8.34
N TYR A 147 25.72 1.11 -7.14
CA TYR A 147 24.89 1.53 -6.01
C TYR A 147 25.44 2.75 -5.28
N GLU A 148 26.73 3.05 -5.35
CA GLU A 148 27.30 4.33 -4.88
C GLU A 148 26.71 5.49 -5.69
N LYS A 149 26.67 5.35 -7.02
CA LYS A 149 26.07 6.35 -7.91
C LYS A 149 24.57 6.47 -7.72
N LEU A 150 23.85 5.34 -7.72
CA LEU A 150 22.39 5.33 -7.67
C LEU A 150 21.85 5.88 -6.35
N LEU A 151 22.44 5.46 -5.23
CA LEU A 151 21.99 5.89 -3.90
C LEU A 151 22.72 7.14 -3.40
N LYS A 152 23.74 7.63 -4.11
CA LYS A 152 24.59 8.76 -3.71
C LYS A 152 25.16 8.54 -2.31
N VAL A 153 25.85 7.42 -2.11
CA VAL A 153 26.50 7.03 -0.85
C VAL A 153 27.88 6.44 -1.11
N THR A 154 28.69 6.32 -0.06
CA THR A 154 30.03 5.71 -0.16
C THR A 154 29.98 4.18 -0.14
N LYS A 155 31.03 3.55 -0.66
CA LYS A 155 31.29 2.12 -0.56
C LYS A 155 31.18 1.62 0.89
N ARG A 156 31.73 2.36 1.85
CA ARG A 156 31.67 2.02 3.28
C ARG A 156 30.23 1.95 3.78
N THR A 157 29.40 2.92 3.37
CA THR A 157 27.97 2.94 3.70
C THR A 157 27.25 1.72 3.13
N ILE A 158 27.53 1.35 1.87
CA ILE A 158 26.94 0.15 1.25
C ILE A 158 27.38 -1.11 1.98
N GLN A 159 28.65 -1.21 2.39
CA GLN A 159 29.12 -2.34 3.19
C GLN A 159 28.35 -2.46 4.52
N THR A 160 28.05 -1.33 5.19
CA THR A 160 27.18 -1.33 6.37
C THR A 160 25.78 -1.83 6.03
N TYR A 161 25.18 -1.39 4.92
CA TYR A 161 23.88 -1.89 4.48
C TYR A 161 23.90 -3.40 4.27
N LEU A 162 24.93 -3.93 3.59
CA LEU A 162 25.08 -5.37 3.38
C LEU A 162 25.08 -6.18 4.68
N CYS A 163 25.61 -5.63 5.79
CA CYS A 163 25.55 -6.28 7.10
C CYS A 163 24.11 -6.41 7.61
N SER A 164 23.32 -5.32 7.58
CA SER A 164 21.91 -5.35 7.99
C SER A 164 21.07 -6.25 7.08
N LEU A 165 21.36 -6.23 5.77
CA LEU A 165 20.61 -6.96 4.76
C LEU A 165 20.80 -8.48 4.84
N LYS A 166 21.78 -8.98 5.60
CA LYS A 166 21.91 -10.42 5.90
C LYS A 166 20.68 -11.00 6.61
N LYS A 167 19.88 -10.16 7.27
CA LYS A 167 18.59 -10.57 7.87
C LYS A 167 17.55 -10.99 6.83
N PHE A 168 17.71 -10.58 5.57
CA PHE A 168 16.74 -10.84 4.50
C PHE A 168 17.33 -11.63 3.34
N PHE A 169 18.65 -11.59 3.18
CA PHE A 169 19.35 -12.24 2.09
C PHE A 169 20.50 -13.08 2.62
N LYS A 170 20.65 -14.30 2.11
CA LYS A 170 21.94 -15.00 2.13
C LYS A 170 22.87 -14.29 1.15
N ILE A 171 23.82 -13.54 1.70
CA ILE A 171 24.82 -12.78 0.96
C ILE A 171 26.15 -13.53 1.05
N SER A 172 26.68 -13.99 -0.08
CA SER A 172 28.00 -14.62 -0.16
C SER A 172 28.87 -13.99 -1.24
N VAL A 173 30.18 -14.18 -1.10
CA VAL A 173 31.18 -13.75 -2.08
C VAL A 173 31.87 -14.99 -2.63
N LYS A 174 31.90 -15.13 -3.96
CA LYS A 174 32.66 -16.20 -4.64
C LYS A 174 33.25 -15.65 -5.92
N ASN A 175 34.55 -15.86 -6.15
CA ASN A 175 35.26 -15.42 -7.35
C ASN A 175 35.05 -13.93 -7.68
N LYS A 176 35.17 -13.05 -6.67
CA LYS A 176 34.90 -11.59 -6.78
C LYS A 176 33.47 -11.22 -7.22
N LEU A 177 32.52 -12.14 -7.11
CA LEU A 177 31.10 -11.89 -7.32
C LEU A 177 30.37 -11.87 -5.98
N TYR A 178 29.52 -10.87 -5.76
CA TYR A 178 28.46 -10.97 -4.77
C TYR A 178 27.34 -11.85 -5.30
N ILE A 179 26.81 -12.69 -4.41
CA ILE A 179 25.65 -13.55 -4.66
C ILE A 179 24.62 -13.25 -3.58
N PHE A 180 23.44 -12.81 -4.01
CA PHE A 180 22.29 -12.51 -3.16
C PHE A 180 21.20 -13.54 -3.42
N VAL A 181 20.77 -14.24 -2.37
CA VAL A 181 19.62 -15.16 -2.39
C VAL A 181 18.69 -14.72 -1.27
N PRO A 182 17.44 -14.31 -1.55
CA PRO A 182 16.54 -13.92 -0.49
C PRO A 182 16.17 -15.14 0.36
N LEU A 183 15.98 -14.91 1.65
CA LEU A 183 15.57 -15.94 2.58
C LEU A 183 14.08 -16.27 2.34
N GLN A 184 13.72 -17.56 2.39
CA GLN A 184 12.34 -18.00 2.12
C GLN A 184 11.31 -17.34 3.05
N GLU A 185 11.69 -17.09 4.30
CA GLU A 185 10.89 -16.36 5.29
C GLU A 185 10.44 -14.98 4.78
N CYS A 186 11.26 -14.30 3.98
CA CYS A 186 10.92 -12.98 3.44
C CYS A 186 9.83 -13.02 2.36
N PHE A 187 9.55 -14.19 1.78
CA PHE A 187 8.54 -14.36 0.74
C PHE A 187 7.23 -14.96 1.26
N LYS A 188 7.12 -15.24 2.56
CA LYS A 188 5.86 -15.66 3.16
C LYS A 188 4.81 -14.55 3.03
N TYR A 189 3.56 -14.99 3.01
CA TYR A 189 2.36 -14.16 2.93
C TYR A 189 1.46 -14.51 4.12
N ASN A 190 1.89 -14.15 5.32
CA ASN A 190 1.04 -14.30 6.50
C ASN A 190 0.05 -13.13 6.64
N ALA A 191 0.30 -12.04 5.92
CA ALA A 191 -0.62 -10.91 5.82
C ALA A 191 -1.92 -11.29 5.07
N PRO A 192 -3.05 -10.63 5.36
CA PRO A 192 -4.29 -10.87 4.63
C PRO A 192 -4.11 -10.63 3.13
N GLY A 193 -4.77 -11.44 2.30
CA GLY A 193 -4.73 -11.29 0.85
C GLY A 193 -5.34 -9.96 0.38
N ASP A 194 -5.03 -9.57 -0.86
CA ASP A 194 -5.43 -8.29 -1.47
C ASP A 194 -6.90 -7.93 -1.28
N LEU A 195 -7.80 -8.91 -1.48
CA LEU A 195 -9.24 -8.71 -1.35
C LEU A 195 -9.65 -8.48 0.11
N GLN A 196 -9.03 -9.17 1.07
CA GLN A 196 -9.37 -9.00 2.48
C GLN A 196 -8.91 -7.62 2.98
N ASN A 197 -7.70 -7.19 2.61
CA ASN A 197 -7.20 -5.87 2.97
C ASN A 197 -8.05 -4.75 2.36
N LEU A 198 -8.37 -4.84 1.06
CA LEU A 198 -9.24 -3.88 0.40
C LEU A 198 -10.63 -3.83 1.05
N SER A 199 -11.22 -5.01 1.33
CA SER A 199 -12.54 -5.11 1.97
C SER A 199 -12.58 -4.47 3.36
N ASN A 200 -11.61 -4.79 4.21
CA ASN A 200 -11.54 -4.24 5.57
C ASN A 200 -11.30 -2.73 5.56
N HIS A 201 -10.46 -2.28 4.63
CA HIS A 201 -10.14 -0.87 4.46
C HIS A 201 -11.37 -0.08 4.01
N LEU A 202 -12.02 -0.48 2.91
CA LEU A 202 -13.22 0.18 2.39
C LEU A 202 -14.36 0.19 3.40
N PHE A 203 -14.58 -0.92 4.13
CA PHE A 203 -15.53 -0.95 5.24
C PHE A 203 -15.23 0.14 6.28
N SER A 204 -13.98 0.23 6.72
CA SER A 204 -13.55 1.24 7.70
C SER A 204 -13.71 2.67 7.17
N VAL A 205 -13.42 2.90 5.88
CA VAL A 205 -13.64 4.19 5.21
C VAL A 205 -15.12 4.55 5.20
N ALA A 206 -15.99 3.63 4.79
CA ALA A 206 -17.44 3.84 4.77
C ALA A 206 -17.99 4.17 6.16
N CYS A 207 -17.58 3.42 7.18
CA CYS A 207 -17.97 3.66 8.56
C CYS A 207 -17.50 5.02 9.05
N ARG A 208 -16.23 5.37 8.84
CA ARG A 208 -15.67 6.65 9.31
C ARG A 208 -16.33 7.84 8.64
N ARG A 209 -16.48 7.83 7.31
CA ARG A 209 -17.09 8.94 6.54
C ARG A 209 -18.54 9.19 6.94
N ASN A 210 -19.25 8.13 7.35
CA ASN A 210 -20.66 8.22 7.73
C ASN A 210 -20.92 8.14 9.24
N ARG A 211 -19.87 8.10 10.08
CA ARG A 211 -19.97 7.85 11.54
C ARG A 211 -20.86 6.63 11.86
N ALA A 212 -20.76 5.58 11.04
CA ALA A 212 -21.62 4.42 11.13
C ALA A 212 -21.30 3.57 12.36
N THR A 213 -22.35 3.02 12.97
CA THR A 213 -22.26 2.00 14.02
C THR A 213 -22.59 0.63 13.43
N TYR A 214 -22.05 -0.44 14.01
CA TYR A 214 -22.22 -1.79 13.47
C TYR A 214 -22.07 -2.86 14.55
N THR A 215 -22.78 -3.97 14.38
CA THR A 215 -22.51 -5.22 15.11
C THR A 215 -21.44 -6.04 14.39
N ALA A 216 -20.92 -7.09 15.03
CA ALA A 216 -19.99 -8.03 14.39
C ALA A 216 -20.61 -8.71 13.14
N GLU A 217 -21.91 -8.99 13.17
CA GLU A 217 -22.66 -9.53 12.04
C GLU A 217 -22.76 -8.50 10.90
N ASN A 218 -23.12 -7.24 11.21
CA ASN A 218 -23.16 -6.19 10.21
C ASN A 218 -21.81 -5.97 9.52
N HIS A 219 -20.71 -6.07 10.28
CA HIS A 219 -19.36 -6.03 9.71
C HIS A 219 -19.16 -7.16 8.71
N LYS A 220 -19.38 -8.41 9.14
CA LYS A 220 -19.15 -9.61 8.32
C LYS A 220 -19.94 -9.55 7.02
N ASP A 221 -21.23 -9.21 7.09
CA ASP A 221 -22.11 -9.18 5.93
C ASP A 221 -21.75 -8.06 4.97
N THR A 222 -21.49 -6.84 5.49
CA THR A 222 -21.14 -5.69 4.66
C THR A 222 -19.79 -5.87 3.98
N ALA A 223 -18.79 -6.41 4.68
CA ALA A 223 -17.49 -6.77 4.08
C ALA A 223 -17.65 -7.88 3.02
N GLY A 224 -18.56 -8.82 3.24
CA GLY A 224 -18.92 -9.86 2.27
C GLY A 224 -19.41 -9.30 0.93
N LEU A 225 -20.16 -8.19 0.94
CA LEU A 225 -20.66 -7.53 -0.28
C LEU A 225 -19.52 -7.05 -1.19
N ILE A 226 -18.43 -6.54 -0.62
CA ILE A 226 -17.27 -6.09 -1.41
C ILE A 226 -16.70 -7.26 -2.21
N LYS A 227 -16.61 -8.44 -1.59
CA LYS A 227 -16.14 -9.67 -2.26
C LYS A 227 -17.10 -10.12 -3.36
N GLN A 228 -18.40 -10.10 -3.08
CA GLN A 228 -19.44 -10.52 -4.01
C GLN A 228 -19.48 -9.65 -5.28
N TYR A 229 -19.32 -8.34 -5.14
CA TYR A 229 -19.47 -7.39 -6.23
C TYR A 229 -18.16 -7.04 -6.94
N LEU A 230 -17.01 -7.56 -6.49
CA LEU A 230 -15.71 -7.25 -7.09
C LEU A 230 -15.66 -7.54 -8.60
N GLN A 231 -16.15 -8.70 -9.03
CA GLN A 231 -16.10 -9.08 -10.45
C GLN A 231 -17.08 -8.27 -11.32
N ILE A 232 -18.14 -7.74 -10.71
CA ILE A 232 -19.18 -6.96 -11.39
C ILE A 232 -18.67 -5.53 -11.62
N TYR A 233 -18.16 -4.89 -10.56
CA TYR A 233 -17.80 -3.47 -10.62
C TYR A 233 -16.34 -3.18 -10.92
N LYS A 234 -15.44 -4.13 -10.69
CA LYS A 234 -14.00 -3.97 -10.90
C LYS A 234 -13.51 -2.64 -10.29
N ASN A 235 -12.98 -1.73 -11.10
CA ASN A 235 -12.43 -0.44 -10.67
C ASN A 235 -13.48 0.59 -10.21
N ARG A 236 -14.78 0.28 -10.30
CA ARG A 236 -15.86 1.13 -9.78
C ARG A 236 -16.37 0.64 -8.42
N LEU A 237 -15.82 -0.46 -7.90
CA LEU A 237 -16.32 -1.12 -6.69
C LEU A 237 -16.28 -0.19 -5.48
N ALA A 238 -15.15 0.46 -5.19
CA ALA A 238 -15.05 1.34 -4.03
C ALA A 238 -16.05 2.49 -4.11
N ASP A 239 -16.12 3.19 -5.25
CA ASP A 239 -17.03 4.31 -5.42
C ASP A 239 -18.50 3.90 -5.22
N ILE A 240 -18.91 2.80 -5.85
CA ILE A 240 -20.28 2.28 -5.74
C ILE A 240 -20.58 1.81 -4.31
N PHE A 241 -19.64 1.13 -3.66
CA PHE A 241 -19.82 0.65 -2.28
C PHE A 241 -19.93 1.83 -1.30
N LEU A 242 -19.01 2.80 -1.38
CA LEU A 242 -18.99 3.96 -0.49
C LEU A 242 -20.26 4.82 -0.68
N ASP A 243 -20.71 5.01 -1.92
CA ASP A 243 -21.97 5.68 -2.24
C ASP A 243 -23.20 4.89 -1.74
N ALA A 244 -23.19 3.56 -1.88
CA ALA A 244 -24.27 2.72 -1.40
C ALA A 244 -24.43 2.79 0.14
N VAL A 245 -23.33 2.78 0.88
CA VAL A 245 -23.36 2.97 2.36
C VAL A 245 -23.91 4.33 2.71
N LYS A 246 -23.44 5.39 2.05
CA LYS A 246 -23.93 6.77 2.26
C LYS A 246 -25.44 6.86 2.01
N LYS A 247 -25.91 6.40 0.85
CA LYS A 247 -27.33 6.40 0.48
C LYS A 247 -28.19 5.55 1.42
N SER A 248 -27.65 4.44 1.92
CA SER A 248 -28.35 3.61 2.90
C SER A 248 -28.62 4.38 4.18
N ILE A 249 -27.64 5.12 4.68
CA ILE A 249 -27.78 5.92 5.91
C ILE A 249 -28.68 7.13 5.66
N GLU A 250 -28.53 7.83 4.53
CA GLU A 250 -29.39 8.97 4.20
C GLU A 250 -30.87 8.55 4.14
N ARG A 251 -31.20 7.47 3.41
CA ARG A 251 -32.58 7.01 3.25
C ARG A 251 -33.27 6.56 4.53
N VAL A 252 -32.55 5.94 5.46
CA VAL A 252 -33.10 5.58 6.77
C VAL A 252 -33.49 6.83 7.58
N ASN A 253 -32.88 7.98 7.26
CA ASN A 253 -33.04 9.23 7.97
C ASN A 253 -33.70 10.34 7.13
N ASP A 254 -34.34 10.02 6.00
CA ASP A 254 -34.91 11.00 5.05
C ASP A 254 -35.86 12.01 5.73
N ASN A 255 -36.57 11.57 6.77
CA ASN A 255 -37.52 12.40 7.52
C ASN A 255 -36.91 13.06 8.79
N ILE A 256 -35.59 12.99 8.98
CA ILE A 256 -34.90 13.51 10.17
C ILE A 256 -33.92 14.62 9.73
N PRO A 257 -34.30 15.90 9.85
CA PRO A 257 -33.44 17.02 9.44
C PRO A 257 -32.14 17.11 10.26
N ASP A 258 -32.21 16.80 11.55
CA ASP A 258 -31.08 16.90 12.47
C ASP A 258 -30.14 15.67 12.35
N LYS A 259 -28.95 15.90 11.77
CA LYS A 259 -27.91 14.88 11.57
C LYS A 259 -27.38 14.26 12.86
N TYR A 260 -27.55 14.90 14.02
CA TYR A 260 -27.15 14.35 15.31
C TYR A 260 -28.11 13.26 15.81
N ARG A 261 -29.34 13.24 15.30
CA ARG A 261 -30.37 12.22 15.62
C ARG A 261 -30.44 11.08 14.62
N TRP A 262 -29.58 11.10 13.60
CA TRP A 262 -29.58 10.07 12.58
C TRP A 262 -29.27 8.70 13.17
N ASN A 263 -30.07 7.69 12.78
CA ASN A 263 -29.70 6.29 12.95
C ASN A 263 -28.56 5.97 11.98
N ARG A 264 -27.38 5.67 12.55
CA ARG A 264 -26.17 5.37 11.80
C ARG A 264 -25.79 3.89 11.83
N GLN A 265 -26.67 3.02 12.30
CA GLN A 265 -26.43 1.59 12.28
C GLN A 265 -26.42 1.07 10.84
N LEU A 266 -25.39 0.30 10.48
CA LEU A 266 -25.30 -0.31 9.16
C LEU A 266 -26.43 -1.31 8.94
N ASN A 267 -27.02 -1.26 7.75
CA ASN A 267 -28.01 -2.22 7.27
C ASN A 267 -27.47 -2.94 6.02
N PRO A 268 -26.81 -4.11 6.17
CA PRO A 268 -26.22 -4.84 5.05
C PRO A 268 -27.22 -5.19 3.96
N ALA A 269 -28.45 -5.57 4.33
CA ALA A 269 -29.50 -5.92 3.37
C ALA A 269 -29.90 -4.71 2.49
N PHE A 270 -29.96 -3.52 3.08
CA PHE A 270 -30.28 -2.32 2.32
C PHE A 270 -29.11 -1.87 1.43
N ILE A 271 -27.89 -1.89 1.95
CA ILE A 271 -26.67 -1.63 1.17
C ILE A 271 -26.61 -2.58 -0.03
N HIS A 272 -26.86 -3.87 0.19
CA HIS A 272 -26.91 -4.87 -0.86
C HIS A 272 -27.97 -4.53 -1.92
N LYS A 273 -29.19 -4.13 -1.51
CA LYS A 273 -30.24 -3.72 -2.45
C LYS A 273 -29.81 -2.52 -3.30
N ILE A 274 -29.14 -1.53 -2.70
CA ILE A 274 -28.62 -0.36 -3.43
C ILE A 274 -27.53 -0.76 -4.41
N MET A 275 -26.57 -1.59 -3.97
CA MET A 275 -25.53 -2.09 -4.84
C MET A 275 -26.12 -2.93 -5.98
N ARG A 276 -27.12 -3.77 -5.76
CA ARG A 276 -27.72 -4.57 -6.84
C ARG A 276 -28.40 -3.71 -7.92
N ASN A 277 -28.97 -2.56 -7.55
CA ASN A 277 -29.66 -1.67 -8.49
C ASN A 277 -28.70 -0.82 -9.34
N ASN A 278 -27.41 -0.74 -8.97
CA ASN A 278 -26.37 -0.05 -9.74
C ASN A 278 -25.56 -1.00 -10.65
N ALA A 279 -25.89 -2.30 -10.65
CA ALA A 279 -25.20 -3.38 -11.38
C ALA A 279 -25.83 -3.56 -12.76
#